data_AF-A0A6A3MLI2-F1
#
_entry.id   AF-A0A6A3MLI2-F1
#
_cell.length_a   1.000
_cell.length_b   1.000
_cell.length_c   1.000
_cell.angle_alpha   90.00
_cell.angle_beta   90.00
_cell.angle_gamma   90.00
#
_symmetry.space_group_name_H-M   'P 1'
#
loop_
_entity.id
_entity.type
_entity.pdbx_description
1 polymer ?
#
loop_
_entity_poly.entity_id
_entity_poly.type
_entity_poly.pdbx_seq_one_letter_code
_entity_poly.pdbx_strand_id
1 'polypeptide(L)'
;MANYLRCIHPKKGKNLTHAELVNNDKISSDRVLVENYFGRLNMLWRVTADKFRWSEALYDDVFRLCVALTNYNISINPLRDQNGDWYRQSQHKLIQLGPAIKEKRRLQQAKYRAKKKRRLETSIEDLGGEDDASEDSLIQYSQEF
;
A
#
# COMPACT_ATOMS: atom_id res chain seq x y z
N MET A 1 17.54 3.24 42.33
CA MET A 1 18.01 1.87 42.01
C MET A 1 17.58 1.54 40.59
N ALA A 2 18.51 1.34 39.66
CA ALA A 2 18.18 0.94 38.30
C ALA A 2 17.74 -0.53 38.32
N ASN A 3 16.44 -0.79 38.15
CA ASN A 3 15.95 -2.15 37.86
C ASN A 3 16.53 -2.55 36.50
N TYR A 4 17.47 -3.48 36.49
CA TYR A 4 17.95 -4.08 35.25
C TYR A 4 16.77 -4.74 34.54
N LEU A 5 16.31 -4.15 33.43
CA LEU A 5 15.40 -4.82 32.50
C LEU A 5 16.15 -6.03 31.96
N ARG A 6 15.87 -7.23 32.48
CA ARG A 6 16.30 -8.47 31.83
C ARG A 6 15.53 -8.60 30.54
N CYS A 7 16.24 -8.67 29.41
CA CYS A 7 15.62 -8.95 28.12
C CYS A 7 14.81 -10.24 28.17
N ILE A 8 13.56 -10.19 27.69
CA ILE A 8 12.69 -11.36 27.59
C ILE A 8 13.06 -12.10 26.31
N HIS A 9 13.66 -13.28 26.44
CA HIS A 9 14.06 -14.11 25.31
C HIS A 9 13.43 -15.50 25.40
N PRO A 10 12.97 -16.07 24.27
CA PRO A 10 12.58 -17.47 24.25
C PRO A 10 13.75 -18.36 24.65
N LYS A 11 13.50 -19.33 25.52
CA LYS A 11 14.50 -20.32 25.93
C LYS A 11 14.82 -21.23 24.74
N LYS A 12 16.10 -21.34 24.38
CA LYS A 12 16.57 -22.16 23.24
C LYS A 12 16.98 -23.55 23.74
N GLY A 13 16.67 -24.60 22.97
CA GLY A 13 17.09 -25.98 23.28
C GLY A 13 16.15 -27.03 22.70
N LYS A 14 16.61 -28.29 22.65
CA LYS A 14 15.81 -29.44 22.17
C LYS A 14 14.94 -30.10 23.26
N ASN A 15 15.38 -30.01 24.53
CA ASN A 15 14.70 -30.62 25.68
C ASN A 15 14.09 -29.53 26.56
N LEU A 16 13.06 -28.86 26.05
CA LEU A 16 12.32 -27.85 26.80
C LEU A 16 11.21 -28.51 27.61
N THR A 17 11.02 -28.06 28.85
CA THR A 17 9.86 -28.50 29.65
C THR A 17 8.57 -27.94 29.06
N HIS A 18 7.42 -28.55 29.37
CA HIS A 18 6.12 -28.05 28.91
C HIS A 18 5.88 -26.57 29.29
N ALA A 19 6.26 -26.20 30.51
CA ALA A 19 6.15 -24.81 30.98
C ALA A 19 7.02 -23.84 30.16
N GLU A 20 8.21 -24.27 29.74
CA GLU A 20 9.10 -23.46 28.91
C GLU A 20 8.58 -23.30 27.49
N LEU A 21 7.98 -24.34 26.91
CA LEU A 21 7.32 -24.27 25.61
C LEU A 21 6.16 -23.28 25.62
N VAL A 22 5.29 -23.36 26.63
CA VAL A 22 4.17 -22.41 26.79
C VAL A 22 4.67 -20.98 26.97
N ASN A 23 5.75 -20.78 27.74
CA ASN A 23 6.35 -19.45 27.90
C ASN A 23 6.93 -18.93 26.58
N ASN A 24 7.64 -19.78 25.83
CA ASN A 24 8.18 -19.41 24.52
C ASN A 24 7.08 -19.06 23.51
N ASP A 25 5.95 -19.77 23.55
CA ASP A 25 4.80 -19.54 22.67
C ASP A 25 4.14 -18.19 22.96
N LYS A 26 3.98 -17.83 24.25
CA LYS A 26 3.53 -16.49 24.67
C LYS A 26 4.49 -15.40 24.20
N ILE A 27 5.80 -15.57 24.42
CA ILE A 27 6.82 -14.62 23.96
C ILE A 27 6.77 -14.47 22.44
N SER A 28 6.60 -15.57 21.71
CA SER A 28 6.50 -15.56 20.25
C SER A 28 5.24 -14.84 19.78
N SER A 29 4.11 -15.08 20.43
CA SER A 29 2.82 -14.44 20.15
C SER A 29 2.83 -12.93 20.39
N ASP A 30 3.53 -12.47 21.43
CA ASP A 30 3.72 -11.04 21.71
C ASP A 30 4.68 -10.41 20.71
N ARG A 31 5.73 -11.13 20.31
CA ARG A 31 6.69 -10.66 19.31
C ARG A 31 6.02 -10.35 17.97
N VAL A 32 5.01 -11.13 17.56
CA VAL A 32 4.25 -10.89 16.33
C VAL A 32 3.59 -9.50 16.32
N LEU A 33 3.06 -9.04 17.46
CA LEU A 33 2.48 -7.70 17.55
C LEU A 33 3.52 -6.61 17.34
N VAL A 34 4.69 -6.77 17.97
CA VAL A 34 5.80 -5.83 17.88
C VAL A 34 6.33 -5.78 16.43
N GLU A 35 6.53 -6.93 15.81
CA GLU A 35 6.96 -7.03 14.41
C GLU A 35 5.95 -6.39 13.45
N ASN A 36 4.65 -6.68 13.62
CA ASN A 36 3.60 -6.07 12.80
C ASN A 36 3.55 -4.54 12.98
N TYR A 37 3.73 -4.05 14.20
CA TYR A 37 3.79 -2.61 14.49
C TYR A 37 4.95 -1.94 13.73
N PHE A 38 6.18 -2.44 13.90
CA PHE A 38 7.36 -1.87 13.25
C PHE A 38 7.35 -2.05 11.74
N GLY A 39 6.80 -3.17 11.24
CA GLY A 39 6.57 -3.37 9.81
C GLY A 39 5.64 -2.32 9.23
N ARG A 40 4.54 -2.00 9.93
CA ARG A 40 3.62 -0.94 9.50
C ARG A 40 4.24 0.45 9.60
N LEU A 41 4.96 0.75 10.69
CA LEU A 41 5.67 2.01 10.88
C LEU A 41 6.61 2.27 9.67
N ASN A 42 7.44 1.29 9.33
CA ASN A 42 8.40 1.42 8.23
C ASN A 42 7.74 1.43 6.85
N MET A 43 6.59 0.77 6.68
CA MET A 43 5.84 0.80 5.43
C MET A 43 5.16 2.16 5.19
N LEU A 44 4.62 2.78 6.24
CA LEU A 44 3.97 4.10 6.15
C LEU A 44 5.00 5.24 6.05
N TRP A 45 6.12 5.12 6.77
CA TRP A 45 7.07 6.22 6.93
C TRP A 45 8.47 5.80 6.51
N ARG A 46 8.90 6.18 5.29
CA ARG A 46 10.26 5.92 4.81
C ARG A 46 11.36 6.46 5.71
N VAL A 47 11.07 7.54 6.44
CA VAL A 47 12.04 8.17 7.36
C VAL A 47 12.44 7.26 8.52
N THR A 48 11.59 6.30 8.90
CA THR A 48 11.90 5.30 9.95
C THR A 48 12.52 4.03 9.38
N ALA A 49 12.42 3.80 8.06
CA ALA A 49 12.97 2.65 7.38
C ALA A 49 14.41 2.88 6.86
N ASP A 50 14.70 4.09 6.40
CA ASP A 50 15.99 4.48 5.82
C ASP A 50 16.88 5.25 6.82
N LYS A 51 18.18 5.34 6.54
CA LYS A 51 19.11 6.16 7.34
C LYS A 51 18.73 7.65 7.23
N PHE A 52 18.42 8.26 8.37
CA PHE A 52 18.16 9.69 8.44
C PHE A 52 19.44 10.51 8.22
N ARG A 53 19.35 11.58 7.41
CA ARG A 53 20.51 12.39 6.99
C ARG A 53 20.62 13.75 7.67
N TRP A 54 19.62 14.15 8.45
CA TRP A 54 19.57 15.47 9.10
C TRP A 54 19.98 15.38 10.58
N SER A 55 19.78 16.45 11.34
CA SER A 55 20.15 16.49 12.76
C SER A 55 19.39 15.46 13.60
N GLU A 56 20.10 14.84 14.54
CA GLU A 56 19.52 13.86 15.47
C GLU A 56 18.35 14.43 16.28
N ALA A 57 18.47 15.68 16.74
CA ALA A 57 17.41 16.37 17.48
C ALA A 57 16.09 16.47 16.69
N LEU A 58 16.16 16.66 15.37
CA LEU A 58 14.97 16.67 14.51
C LEU A 58 14.40 15.27 14.31
N TYR A 59 15.25 14.24 14.31
CA TYR A 59 14.81 12.86 14.12
C TYR A 59 13.89 12.40 15.25
N ASP A 60 14.18 12.75 16.51
CA ASP A 60 13.35 12.34 17.64
C ASP A 60 11.91 12.87 17.53
N ASP A 61 11.74 14.14 17.16
CA ASP A 61 10.42 14.74 16.97
C ASP A 61 9.69 14.12 15.77
N VAL A 62 10.40 13.91 14.65
CA VAL A 62 9.84 13.24 13.46
C VAL A 62 9.45 11.80 13.77
N PHE A 63 10.27 11.07 14.50
CA PHE A 63 10.03 9.69 14.89
C PHE A 63 8.82 9.59 15.84
N ARG A 64 8.72 10.48 16.83
CA ARG A 64 7.56 10.57 17.73
C ARG A 64 6.28 10.86 16.94
N LEU A 65 6.33 11.74 15.94
CA LEU A 65 5.19 12.00 15.06
C LEU A 65 4.80 10.75 14.25
N CYS A 66 5.77 10.06 13.64
CA CYS A 66 5.51 8.81 12.91
C CYS A 66 4.87 7.75 13.82
N VAL A 67 5.33 7.61 15.06
CA VAL A 67 4.76 6.71 16.07
C VAL A 67 3.32 7.11 16.39
N ALA A 68 3.05 8.39 16.67
CA ALA A 68 1.71 8.88 16.99
C ALA A 68 0.71 8.63 15.84
N LEU A 69 1.12 8.94 14.60
CA LEU A 69 0.30 8.70 13.42
C LEU A 69 0.08 7.21 13.14
N THR A 70 1.08 6.37 13.43
CA THR A 70 0.94 4.91 13.31
C THR A 70 -0.03 4.36 14.34
N ASN A 71 0.01 4.85 15.59
CA ASN A 71 -0.96 4.49 16.62
C ASN A 71 -2.39 4.86 16.22
N TYR A 72 -2.58 6.05 15.65
CA TYR A 72 -3.88 6.45 15.09
C TYR A 72 -4.29 5.56 13.91
N ASN A 73 -3.37 5.21 13.02
CA ASN A 73 -3.67 4.29 11.94
C ASN A 73 -4.10 2.90 12.47
N ILE A 74 -3.49 2.44 13.57
CA ILE A 74 -3.81 1.16 14.20
C ILE A 74 -5.18 1.19 14.89
N SER A 75 -5.59 2.32 15.46
CA SER A 75 -6.94 2.43 16.04
C SER A 75 -8.04 2.27 14.98
N ILE A 76 -7.74 2.66 13.73
CA ILE A 76 -8.64 2.47 12.58
C ILE A 76 -8.46 1.07 11.96
N ASN A 77 -7.21 0.58 11.87
CA ASN A 77 -6.86 -0.68 11.24
C ASN A 77 -6.07 -1.56 12.22
N PRO A 78 -6.68 -2.50 12.95
CA PRO A 78 -5.99 -3.31 13.97
C PRO A 78 -4.77 -4.11 13.44
N LEU A 79 -3.83 -4.50 14.32
CA LEU A 79 -2.62 -5.24 13.94
C LEU A 79 -2.77 -6.77 13.87
N ARG A 80 -3.82 -7.35 14.47
CA ARG A 80 -4.09 -8.80 14.52
C ARG A 80 -5.21 -9.20 13.56
N ASP A 81 -4.99 -10.28 12.81
CA ASP A 81 -5.81 -11.13 11.91
C ASP A 81 -7.11 -10.66 11.23
N GLN A 82 -7.78 -9.60 11.67
CA GLN A 82 -8.74 -8.89 10.81
C GLN A 82 -8.06 -8.28 9.56
N ASN A 83 -6.72 -8.28 9.52
CA ASN A 83 -5.91 -7.91 8.36
C ASN A 83 -5.82 -8.97 7.27
N GLY A 84 -6.11 -10.25 7.54
CA GLY A 84 -6.23 -11.24 6.47
C GLY A 84 -7.29 -10.76 5.46
N ASP A 85 -8.43 -10.31 5.97
CA ASP A 85 -9.54 -9.88 5.13
C ASP A 85 -9.30 -8.51 4.51
N TRP A 86 -8.71 -7.55 5.22
CA TRP A 86 -8.38 -6.25 4.62
C TRP A 86 -7.32 -6.35 3.52
N TYR A 87 -6.26 -7.15 3.73
CA TYR A 87 -5.25 -7.40 2.70
C TYR A 87 -5.86 -8.14 1.49
N ARG A 88 -6.68 -9.16 1.74
CA ARG A 88 -7.46 -9.86 0.70
C ARG A 88 -8.35 -8.90 -0.08
N GLN A 89 -9.09 -8.01 0.59
CA GLN A 89 -9.98 -7.03 -0.04
C GLN A 89 -9.20 -6.01 -0.87
N SER A 90 -8.09 -5.48 -0.35
CA SER A 90 -7.22 -4.54 -1.09
C SER A 90 -6.60 -5.20 -2.32
N GLN A 91 -6.13 -6.44 -2.21
CA GLN A 91 -5.65 -7.22 -3.37
C GLN A 91 -6.78 -7.50 -4.37
N HIS A 92 -7.97 -7.86 -3.90
CA HIS A 92 -9.12 -8.13 -4.76
C HIS A 92 -9.54 -6.88 -5.56
N LYS A 93 -9.51 -5.70 -4.92
CA LYS A 93 -9.73 -4.40 -5.60
C LYS A 93 -8.69 -4.16 -6.70
N LEU A 94 -7.40 -4.39 -6.44
CA LEU A 94 -6.34 -4.24 -7.44
C LEU A 94 -6.49 -5.21 -8.61
N ILE A 95 -6.87 -6.46 -8.32
CA ILE A 95 -7.14 -7.49 -9.35
C ILE A 95 -8.34 -7.09 -10.21
N GLN A 96 -9.39 -6.50 -9.64
CA GLN A 96 -10.55 -6.00 -10.40
C GLN A 96 -10.22 -4.76 -11.25
N LEU A 97 -9.31 -3.90 -10.78
CA LEU A 97 -8.91 -2.69 -11.50
C LEU A 97 -8.09 -3.00 -12.76
N GLY A 98 -7.29 -4.07 -12.74
CA GLY A 98 -6.45 -4.50 -13.86
C GLY A 98 -7.21 -4.69 -15.19
N PRO A 99 -8.29 -5.50 -15.22
CA PRO A 99 -9.15 -5.65 -16.38
C PRO A 99 -9.78 -4.34 -16.86
N ALA A 100 -10.26 -3.48 -15.94
CA ALA A 100 -10.85 -2.20 -16.29
C ALA A 100 -9.85 -1.25 -16.98
N ILE A 101 -8.61 -1.21 -16.48
CA ILE A 101 -7.51 -0.45 -17.10
C ILE A 101 -7.16 -1.02 -18.48
N LYS A 102 -7.10 -2.36 -18.61
CA LYS A 102 -6.81 -3.04 -19.87
C LYS A 102 -7.89 -2.77 -20.92
N GLU A 103 -9.16 -2.78 -20.52
CA GLU A 103 -10.30 -2.48 -21.39
C GLU A 103 -10.31 -1.03 -21.84
N LYS A 104 -10.08 -0.08 -20.91
CA LYS A 104 -9.95 1.35 -21.25
C LYS A 104 -8.84 1.58 -22.27
N ARG A 105 -7.69 0.94 -22.10
CA ARG A 105 -6.57 1.00 -23.05
C ARG A 105 -6.95 0.39 -24.41
N ARG A 106 -7.67 -0.74 -24.43
CA ARG A 106 -8.15 -1.38 -25.66
C ARG A 106 -9.09 -0.45 -26.45
N LEU A 107 -10.06 0.16 -25.77
CA LEU A 107 -11.02 1.09 -26.37
C LEU A 107 -10.33 2.34 -26.92
N GLN A 108 -9.38 2.91 -26.18
CA GLN A 108 -8.57 4.05 -26.65
C GLN A 108 -7.78 3.70 -27.93
N GLN A 109 -7.14 2.53 -27.97
CA GLN A 109 -6.41 2.08 -29.16
C GLN A 109 -7.35 1.80 -30.34
N ALA A 110 -8.53 1.23 -30.10
CA ALA A 110 -9.54 1.02 -31.15
C ALA A 110 -10.03 2.35 -31.73
N LYS A 111 -10.35 3.34 -30.88
CA LYS A 111 -10.71 4.69 -31.31
C LYS A 111 -9.60 5.36 -32.10
N TYR A 112 -8.35 5.25 -31.65
CA TYR A 112 -7.19 5.79 -32.37
C TYR A 112 -7.03 5.14 -33.75
N ARG A 113 -7.11 3.80 -33.83
CA ARG A 113 -7.04 3.06 -35.10
C ARG A 113 -8.18 3.45 -36.06
N ALA A 114 -9.41 3.58 -35.56
CA ALA A 114 -10.54 4.03 -36.36
C ALA A 114 -10.35 5.47 -36.87
N LYS A 115 -9.87 6.39 -36.01
CA LYS A 115 -9.54 7.77 -36.43
C LYS A 115 -8.42 7.80 -37.46
N LYS A 116 -7.39 6.96 -37.32
CA LYS A 116 -6.30 6.83 -38.30
C LYS A 116 -6.79 6.26 -39.62
N LYS A 117 -7.66 5.23 -39.58
CA LYS A 117 -8.27 4.62 -40.76
C LYS A 117 -9.14 5.64 -41.51
N ARG A 118 -10.02 6.36 -40.79
CA ARG A 118 -10.80 7.47 -41.37
C ARG A 118 -9.90 8.53 -41.97
N ARG A 119 -8.81 8.96 -41.32
CA ARG A 119 -7.88 9.93 -41.93
C ARG A 119 -7.21 9.40 -43.19
N LEU A 120 -6.92 8.10 -43.26
CA LEU A 120 -6.34 7.48 -44.44
C LEU A 120 -7.38 7.36 -45.57
N GLU A 121 -8.62 6.99 -45.23
CA GLU A 121 -9.77 6.94 -46.14
C GLU A 121 -10.15 8.35 -46.62
N THR A 122 -10.21 9.33 -45.73
CA THR A 122 -10.40 10.75 -46.08
C THR A 122 -9.20 11.30 -46.82
N SER A 123 -7.94 10.87 -46.60
CA SER A 123 -6.83 11.23 -47.50
C SER A 123 -6.97 10.62 -48.90
N ILE A 124 -7.77 9.56 -49.06
CA ILE A 124 -8.15 8.97 -50.34
C ILE A 124 -9.41 9.69 -50.90
N GLU A 125 -10.26 10.25 -50.04
CA GLU A 125 -11.52 10.95 -50.38
C GLU A 125 -11.43 12.49 -50.37
N ASP A 126 -10.29 13.10 -50.00
CA ASP A 126 -10.05 14.56 -49.96
C ASP A 126 -9.78 15.13 -51.36
N LEU A 127 -10.69 14.78 -52.26
CA LEU A 127 -11.28 15.67 -53.25
C LEU A 127 -12.55 16.33 -52.68
N GLY A 128 -12.66 16.60 -51.37
CA GLY A 128 -13.80 17.34 -50.83
C GLY A 128 -13.98 17.40 -49.31
N GLY A 129 -13.54 18.51 -48.70
CA GLY A 129 -14.37 19.39 -47.86
C GLY A 129 -14.73 18.96 -46.42
N GLU A 130 -14.07 19.62 -45.47
CA GLU A 130 -14.43 20.01 -44.08
C GLU A 130 -15.65 19.42 -43.34
N ASP A 131 -15.47 19.08 -42.05
CA ASP A 131 -16.17 19.76 -40.94
C ASP A 131 -15.62 19.34 -39.55
N ASP A 132 -15.36 20.36 -38.72
CA ASP A 132 -14.92 20.27 -37.32
C ASP A 132 -16.04 19.75 -36.40
N ALA A 133 -15.69 18.83 -35.49
CA ALA A 133 -16.53 18.52 -34.32
C ALA A 133 -15.64 18.37 -33.08
N SER A 134 -15.59 19.45 -32.30
CA SER A 134 -15.11 19.50 -30.92
C SER A 134 -16.02 18.68 -30.01
N GLU A 135 -15.46 17.81 -29.17
CA GLU A 135 -16.15 17.28 -27.99
C GLU A 135 -15.16 17.22 -26.81
N ASP A 136 -15.10 18.33 -26.10
CA ASP A 136 -14.63 18.43 -24.73
C ASP A 136 -15.81 18.12 -23.80
N SER A 137 -15.84 16.95 -23.18
CA SER A 137 -16.51 16.67 -21.89
C SER A 137 -16.42 15.19 -21.54
N LEU A 138 -15.58 14.86 -20.56
CA LEU A 138 -15.82 13.86 -19.49
C LEU A 138 -14.52 13.61 -18.71
N ILE A 139 -14.05 14.64 -18.01
CA ILE A 139 -13.24 14.47 -16.80
C ILE A 139 -14.12 14.95 -15.64
N GLN A 140 -15.02 14.08 -15.18
CA GLN A 140 -15.70 14.31 -13.91
C GLN A 140 -16.21 12.99 -13.33
N TYR A 141 -15.31 12.10 -12.91
CA TYR A 141 -15.55 11.09 -11.88
C TYR A 141 -14.18 10.58 -11.41
N SER A 142 -13.49 11.41 -10.65
CA SER A 142 -12.30 11.01 -9.85
C SER A 142 -12.28 11.69 -8.48
N GLN A 143 -13.40 12.28 -8.06
CA GLN A 143 -13.60 12.66 -6.68
C GLN A 143 -14.79 11.86 -6.17
N GLU A 144 -14.57 11.27 -5.00
CA GLU A 144 -15.43 10.39 -4.21
C GLU A 144 -15.27 8.88 -4.51
N PHE A 145 -14.93 8.19 -3.41
CA PHE A 145 -14.71 6.77 -3.14
C PHE A 145 -13.28 6.23 -3.27
#